data_AF-A0A2W7G567-F1
#
_entry.id   AF-A0A2W7G567-F1
#
_cell.length_a   1.000
_cell.length_b   1.000
_cell.length_c   1.000
_cell.angle_alpha   90.00
_cell.angle_beta   90.00
_cell.angle_gamma   90.00
#
_symmetry.space_group_name_H-M   'P 1'
#
loop_
_entity.id
_entity.type
_entity.pdbx_description
1 polymer ?
#
loop_
_entity_poly.entity_id
_entity_poly.type
_entity_poly.pdbx_seq_one_letter_code
_entity_poly.pdbx_strand_id
1 'polypeptide(L)' 'MAVRLVVNHPDGWAVKNPKGKKAIRTFKTQKEAMQYAKSLKDTTSINVQSKVGTFRKV' A
#
# COMPACT_ATOMS: atom_id res chain seq x y z
N MET A 1 10.09 -11.72 4.08
CA MET A 1 10.36 -10.34 3.63
C MET A 1 9.51 -10.09 2.39
N ALA A 2 8.55 -9.16 2.46
CA ALA A 2 7.47 -8.98 1.50
C ALA A 2 7.39 -7.53 1.00
N VAL A 3 7.12 -7.36 -0.29
CA VAL A 3 6.78 -6.05 -0.86
C VAL A 3 5.34 -5.72 -0.50
N ARG A 4 5.07 -4.49 -0.03
CA ARG A 4 3.71 -3.99 0.22
C ARG A 4 3.31 -3.00 -0.87
N LEU A 5 2.09 -3.13 -1.36
CA LEU A 5 1.49 -2.18 -2.28
C LEU A 5 0.56 -1.25 -1.51
N VAL A 6 0.75 0.06 -1.66
CA VAL A 6 -0.19 1.08 -1.21
C VAL A 6 -0.97 1.54 -2.43
N VAL A 7 -2.26 1.22 -2.50
CA VAL A 7 -3.10 1.43 -3.68
C VAL A 7 -4.32 2.28 -3.36
N ASN A 8 -4.85 2.97 -4.38
CA ASN A 8 -6.11 3.70 -4.27
C ASN A 8 -7.26 2.70 -4.09
N HIS A 9 -8.19 3.01 -3.18
CA HIS A 9 -9.35 2.20 -2.82
C HIS A 9 -10.59 3.12 -2.76
N PRO A 10 -11.81 2.64 -3.05
CA PRO A 10 -13.03 3.47 -2.95
C PRO A 10 -13.16 4.21 -1.62
N ASP A 11 -12.76 3.57 -0.52
CA ASP A 11 -12.80 4.14 0.84
C ASP A 11 -11.51 4.88 1.26
N GLY A 12 -10.58 5.13 0.34
CA GLY A 12 -9.31 5.82 0.59
C GLY A 12 -8.09 5.08 0.05
N TRP A 13 -7.23 4.57 0.94
CA TRP A 13 -5.94 3.97 0.59
C TRP A 13 -5.79 2.59 1.23
N ALA A 14 -5.53 1.57 0.42
CA ALA A 14 -5.37 0.20 0.87
C ALA A 14 -3.91 -0.24 0.86
N VAL A 15 -3.51 -0.98 1.90
CA VAL A 15 -2.26 -1.75 1.91
C VAL A 15 -2.59 -3.18 1.52
N LYS A 16 -1.93 -3.70 0.49
CA LYS A 16 -2.12 -5.09 0.02
C LYS A 16 -0.81 -5.74 -0.39
N ASN A 17 -0.84 -7.04 -0.55
CA ASN A 17 0.28 -7.79 -1.13
C ASN A 17 0.19 -7.76 -2.66
N PRO A 18 1.32 -7.82 -3.39
CA PRO A 18 1.35 -7.84 -4.86
C PRO A 18 0.46 -8.91 -5.50
N LYS A 19 0.32 -10.06 -4.84
CA LYS A 19 -0.54 -11.18 -5.28
C LYS A 19 -1.75 -11.38 -4.36
N GLY A 20 -1.99 -10.45 -3.44
CA GLY A 20 -3.09 -10.51 -2.50
C GLY A 20 -4.41 -10.12 -3.17
N LYS A 21 -5.41 -10.99 -3.10
CA LYS A 21 -6.77 -10.69 -3.60
C LYS A 21 -7.51 -9.67 -2.74
N LYS A 22 -7.10 -9.50 -1.48
CA LYS A 22 -7.73 -8.61 -0.50
C LYS A 22 -6.75 -7.56 0.02
N ALA A 23 -7.29 -6.40 0.38
CA ALA A 23 -6.57 -5.44 1.20
C ALA A 23 -6.31 -6.04 2.59
N ILE A 24 -5.12 -5.78 3.12
CA ILE A 24 -4.77 -6.09 4.51
C ILE A 24 -5.50 -5.09 5.43
N ARG A 25 -5.46 -3.81 5.04
CA ARG A 25 -6.12 -2.72 5.76
C ARG A 25 -6.33 -1.51 4.84
N THR A 26 -7.38 -0.75 5.11
CA THR A 26 -7.71 0.53 4.46
C THR A 26 -7.49 1.70 5.42
N PHE A 27 -7.14 2.85 4.87
CA PHE A 27 -6.83 4.10 5.58
C PHE A 27 -7.44 5.28 4.82
N LYS A 28 -7.70 6.38 5.53
CA LYS A 28 -8.25 7.59 4.88
C LYS A 28 -7.21 8.25 4.00
N THR A 29 -5.94 8.23 4.41
CA THR A 29 -4.86 8.91 3.69
C THR A 29 -3.75 7.97 3.22
N GLN A 30 -3.09 8.35 2.12
CA GLN A 30 -1.92 7.62 1.60
C GLN A 30 -0.79 7.57 2.63
N LYS A 31 -0.63 8.65 3.40
CA LYS A 31 0.40 8.79 4.44
C LYS A 31 0.24 7.73 5.54
N GLU A 32 -0.98 7.55 6.04
CA GLU A 32 -1.30 6.52 7.04
C GLU A 32 -1.06 5.12 6.50
N ALA A 33 -1.48 4.85 5.26
CA ALA A 33 -1.25 3.56 4.62
C ALA A 33 0.26 3.25 4.47
N MET A 34 1.07 4.24 4.08
CA MET A 34 2.52 4.10 4.02
C MET A 34 3.15 3.88 5.39
N GLN A 35 2.73 4.64 6.42
CA GLN A 35 3.23 4.46 7.79
C GLN A 35 2.92 3.06 8.32
N TYR A 36 1.70 2.58 8.10
CA TYR A 36 1.32 1.22 8.48
C TYR A 36 2.17 0.18 7.74
N ALA A 37 2.31 0.30 6.42
CA ALA A 37 3.14 -0.62 5.64
C ALA A 37 4.61 -0.65 6.12
N LYS A 38 5.18 0.49 6.52
CA LYS A 38 6.54 0.59 7.10
C LYS A 38 6.65 -0.06 8.47
N SER A 39 5.57 -0.03 9.27
CA SER A 39 5.56 -0.59 10.63
C SER A 39 5.56 -2.13 10.66
N LEU A 40 5.19 -2.78 9.55
CA LEU A 40 5.16 -4.24 9.46
C LEU A 40 6.60 -4.79 9.39
N LYS A 41 6.93 -5.67 10.34
CA LYS A 41 8.29 -6.24 10.51
C LYS A 41 8.80 -7.02 9.29
N ASP A 42 7.89 -7.54 8.47
CA ASP A 42 8.22 -8.33 7.29
C ASP A 42 8.29 -7.49 6.01
N THR A 43 8.02 -6.18 6.05
CA THR A 43 8.07 -5.30 4.88
C THR A 43 9.50 -5.07 4.41
N THR A 44 9.76 -5.38 3.14
CA THR A 44 11.06 -5.14 2.49
C THR A 44 11.06 -3.83 1.72
N SER A 45 9.97 -3.56 1.00
CA SER A 45 9.79 -2.35 0.21
C SER A 45 8.31 -2.02 0.06
N ILE A 46 8.04 -0.76 -0.28
CA ILE A 46 6.68 -0.24 -0.40
C ILE A 46 6.56 0.43 -1.76
N ASN A 47 5.64 -0.08 -2.58
CA ASN A 47 5.31 0.54 -3.86
C ASN A 47 4.01 1.31 -3.71
N VAL A 48 4.06 2.60 -3.97
CA VAL A 48 2.93 3.50 -3.79
C VAL A 48 2.33 3.83 -5.15
N GLN A 49 1.04 3.58 -5.28
CA GLN A 49 0.26 3.96 -6.45
C GLN A 49 -0.02 5.46 -6.42
N SER A 50 0.08 6.10 -7.58
CA SER A 50 -0.40 7.46 -7.79
C SER A 50 -1.93 7.50 -7.79
N LYS A 51 -2.51 8.70 -7.65
CA LYS A 51 -3.97 8.88 -7.72
C LYS A 51 -4.56 8.40 -9.06
N VAL A 52 -3.78 8.45 -10.14
CA VAL A 52 -4.19 8.03 -11.50
C VAL A 52 -3.97 6.54 -11.76
N GLY A 53 -3.58 5.78 -10.74
CA GLY A 53 -3.50 4.33 -10.82
C GLY A 53 -2.13 3.78 -11.26
N THR A 54 -1.18 4.63 -11.60
CA THR A 54 0.19 4.22 -11.97
C THR A 54 1.10 4.10 -10.75
N PHE A 55 1.91 3.06 -10.66
CA PHE A 55 2.93 2.99 -9.62
C PHE A 55 4.13 3.84 -10.03
N ARG A 56 4.57 4.74 -9.15
CA ARG A 56 5.85 5.42 -9.36
C ARG A 56 6.96 4.44 -9.04
N LYS A 57 7.80 4.15 -10.03
CA LYS A 57 9.10 3.53 -9.81
C LYS A 57 9.99 4.66 -9.29
N VAL A 58 10.26 4.65 -7.99
CA VAL A 58 11.35 5.44 -7.41
C VAL A 58 12.65 4.66 -7.57
#